data_AF-A0A1X7EY19-F1
#
_entry.id   AF-A0A1X7EY19-F1
#
_cell.length_a   1.000
_cell.length_b   1.000
_cell.length_c   1.000
_cell.angle_alpha   90.00
_cell.angle_beta   90.00
_cell.angle_gamma   90.00
#
_symmetry.space_group_name_H-M   'P 1'
#
loop_
_entity.id
_entity.type
_entity.pdbx_description
1 polymer ?
#
loop_
_entity_poly.entity_id
_entity_poly.type
_entity_poly.pdbx_seq_one_letter_code
_entity_poly.pdbx_strand_id
1 'polypeptide(L)'
;MPKLDLHAFVSRGANTGELLFPHQHEDGSYVVSKTRFEDDYVRLTRPAEILSWLEKGYGLRMSNPAKGINAPSLIMPESIFRPVLI
;
A
#
# COMPACT_ATOMS: atom_id res chain seq x y z
N MET A 1 -4.53 14.92 -10.58
CA MET A 1 -4.29 13.50 -10.93
C MET A 1 -5.38 12.66 -10.28
N PRO A 2 -5.90 11.61 -10.92
CA PRO A 2 -6.89 10.75 -10.29
C PRO A 2 -6.29 10.14 -9.02
N LYS A 3 -7.01 10.28 -7.90
CA LYS A 3 -6.67 9.64 -6.64
C LYS A 3 -6.89 8.14 -6.85
N LEU A 4 -5.89 7.32 -6.55
CA LEU A 4 -5.94 5.88 -6.84
C LEU A 4 -6.98 5.11 -6.01
N ASP A 5 -7.63 5.76 -5.04
CA ASP A 5 -8.64 5.21 -4.10
C ASP A 5 -8.35 3.77 -3.64
N LEU A 6 -7.06 3.47 -3.43
CA LEU A 6 -6.57 2.22 -2.91
C LEU A 6 -6.68 2.21 -1.39
N HIS A 7 -7.28 1.17 -0.85
CA HIS A 7 -7.29 0.94 0.58
C HIS A 7 -7.32 -0.54 0.93
N ALA A 8 -6.93 -0.84 2.16
CA ALA A 8 -7.04 -2.16 2.76
C ALA A 8 -7.49 -2.01 4.22
N PHE A 9 -7.72 -3.12 4.90
CA PHE A 9 -8.09 -3.14 6.32
C PHE A 9 -7.04 -3.89 7.13
N VAL A 10 -6.78 -3.41 8.33
CA VAL A 10 -6.02 -4.20 9.32
C VAL A 10 -6.83 -5.43 9.68
N SER A 11 -6.26 -6.62 9.44
CA SER A 11 -6.95 -7.90 9.65
C SER A 11 -6.82 -8.47 11.06
N ARG A 12 -5.89 -7.97 11.88
CA ARG A 12 -5.61 -8.49 13.22
C ARG A 12 -4.97 -7.46 14.15
N GLY A 13 -5.09 -7.69 15.46
CA GLY A 13 -4.48 -6.87 16.51
C GLY A 13 -5.36 -5.72 16.98
N ALA A 14 -4.78 -4.81 17.77
CA ALA A 14 -5.54 -3.73 18.44
C ALA A 14 -6.22 -2.75 17.47
N ASN A 15 -5.72 -2.64 16.23
CA ASN A 15 -6.24 -1.74 15.20
C ASN A 15 -7.12 -2.45 14.17
N THR A 16 -7.63 -3.65 14.47
CA THR A 16 -8.44 -4.43 13.52
C THR A 16 -9.61 -3.61 12.97
N GLY A 17 -9.80 -3.64 11.64
CA GLY A 17 -10.85 -2.89 10.95
C GLY A 17 -10.46 -1.45 10.57
N GLU A 18 -9.34 -0.92 11.05
CA GLU A 18 -8.86 0.39 10.60
C GLU A 18 -8.38 0.34 9.14
N LEU A 19 -8.60 1.43 8.42
CA LEU A 19 -8.17 1.59 7.03
C LEU A 19 -6.66 1.74 6.93
N LEU A 20 -6.09 1.18 5.88
CA LEU A 20 -4.72 1.42 5.43
C LEU A 20 -4.74 2.02 4.03
N PHE A 21 -3.80 2.92 3.78
CA PHE A 21 -3.61 3.62 2.49
C PHE A 21 -2.17 3.41 2.01
N PRO A 22 -1.88 3.61 0.71
CA PRO A 22 -0.50 3.59 0.21
C PRO A 22 0.40 4.46 1.10
N HIS A 23 1.43 3.87 1.69
CA HIS A 23 2.35 4.60 2.58
C HIS A 23 3.28 5.44 1.71
N GLN A 24 3.21 6.76 1.89
CA GLN A 24 4.17 7.68 1.31
C GLN A 24 5.31 7.87 2.31
N HIS A 25 6.52 7.52 1.88
CA HIS A 25 7.74 7.72 2.66
C HIS A 25 8.14 9.20 2.68
N GLU A 26 9.08 9.56 3.55
CA GLU A 26 9.57 10.94 3.70
C GLU A 26 10.14 11.53 2.41
N ASP A 27 10.71 10.68 1.54
CA ASP A 27 11.21 11.04 0.20
C ASP A 27 10.10 11.19 -0.86
N GLY A 28 8.84 11.05 -0.46
CA GLY A 28 7.67 11.13 -1.33
C GLY A 28 7.39 9.84 -2.12
N SER A 29 8.20 8.79 -1.96
CA SER A 29 8.03 7.52 -2.68
C SER A 29 7.01 6.59 -2.04
N TYR A 30 6.54 5.64 -2.84
CA TYR A 30 5.76 4.48 -2.40
C TYR A 30 6.61 3.23 -2.59
N VAL A 31 6.37 2.19 -1.80
CA VAL A 31 7.13 0.94 -1.90
C VAL A 31 6.22 -0.22 -2.26
N VAL A 32 6.63 -0.97 -3.27
CA VAL A 32 6.09 -2.31 -3.58
C VAL A 32 7.20 -3.35 -3.43
N SER A 33 6.83 -4.57 -3.03
CA SER A 33 7.79 -5.67 -2.85
C SER A 33 7.11 -7.03 -2.96
N LYS A 34 7.89 -8.10 -3.17
CA LYS A 34 7.36 -9.49 -3.16
C LYS A 34 7.38 -10.09 -1.76
N THR A 35 8.25 -9.60 -0.90
CA THR A 35 8.47 -10.09 0.45
C THR A 35 8.49 -8.93 1.45
N ARG A 36 8.56 -9.28 2.73
CA ARG A 36 8.61 -8.31 3.83
C ARG A 36 9.97 -7.63 4.02
N PHE A 37 11.01 -8.11 3.34
CA PHE A 37 12.39 -7.65 3.54
C PHE A 37 12.64 -6.36 2.76
N GLU A 38 13.60 -5.54 3.17
CA GLU A 38 13.85 -4.26 2.48
C GLU A 38 14.68 -4.42 1.20
N ASP A 39 15.45 -5.50 1.11
CA ASP A 39 16.34 -5.80 -0.02
C ASP A 39 15.59 -5.95 -1.36
N ASP A 40 14.29 -6.23 -1.33
CA ASP A 40 13.45 -6.39 -2.53
C ASP A 40 12.51 -5.19 -2.78
N TYR A 41 12.72 -4.08 -2.08
CA TYR A 41 11.92 -2.88 -2.26
C TYR A 41 12.11 -2.27 -3.64
N VAL A 42 10.98 -2.01 -4.29
CA VAL A 42 10.91 -1.17 -5.47
C VAL A 42 10.24 0.15 -5.06
N ARG A 43 11.01 1.24 -5.11
CA ARG A 43 10.52 2.60 -4.81
C ARG A 43 9.91 3.24 -6.05
N LEU A 44 8.68 3.71 -5.91
CA LEU A 44 7.90 4.36 -6.96
C LEU A 44 7.73 5.83 -6.61
N THR A 45 8.18 6.73 -7.50
CA THR A 45 8.01 8.18 -7.33
C THR A 45 6.67 8.69 -7.87
N ARG A 46 5.98 7.87 -8.67
CA ARG A 46 4.69 8.20 -9.26
C ARG A 46 3.61 7.24 -8.77
N PRO A 47 2.57 7.72 -8.06
CA PRO A 47 1.47 6.88 -7.60
C PRO A 47 0.82 6.06 -8.73
N ALA A 48 0.74 6.62 -9.94
CA ALA A 48 0.12 5.98 -11.10
C ALA A 48 0.76 4.64 -11.50
N GLU A 49 2.01 4.38 -11.09
CA GLU A 49 2.69 3.12 -11.39
C GLU A 49 2.21 1.96 -10.49
N ILE A 50 1.64 2.26 -9.31
CA ILE A 50 1.30 1.27 -8.30
C ILE A 50 0.43 0.14 -8.89
N LEU A 51 -0.60 0.48 -9.68
CA LEU A 51 -1.51 -0.51 -10.25
C LEU A 51 -0.78 -1.55 -11.11
N SER A 52 0.15 -1.11 -11.96
CA SER A 52 0.93 -2.00 -12.83
C SER A 52 1.81 -2.97 -12.05
N TRP A 53 2.25 -2.61 -10.84
CA TRP A 53 3.02 -3.48 -9.96
C TRP A 53 2.13 -4.46 -9.20
N LEU A 54 0.95 -4.02 -8.77
CA LEU A 54 -0.06 -4.91 -8.18
C LEU A 54 -0.50 -5.99 -9.19
N GLU A 55 -0.64 -5.65 -10.46
CA GLU A 55 -0.95 -6.61 -11.55
C GLU A 55 0.16 -7.64 -11.77
N LYS A 56 1.43 -7.29 -11.47
CA LYS A 56 2.58 -8.21 -11.49
C LYS A 56 2.68 -9.08 -10.23
N GLY A 57 1.74 -8.96 -9.30
CA GLY A 57 1.72 -9.73 -8.05
C GLY A 57 2.58 -9.15 -6.92
N TYR A 58 3.05 -7.91 -7.02
CA TYR A 58 3.77 -7.26 -5.93
C TYR A 58 2.80 -6.74 -4.87
N GLY A 59 3.14 -6.90 -3.60
CA GLY A 59 2.42 -6.25 -2.52
C GLY A 59 2.80 -4.78 -2.40
N LEU A 60 1.91 -3.98 -1.80
CA LEU A 60 2.10 -2.56 -1.54
C LEU A 60 2.31 -2.30 -0.05
N ARG A 61 3.25 -1.43 0.29
CA ARG A 61 3.43 -0.93 1.65
C ARG A 61 2.32 0.07 1.97
N MET A 62 1.51 -0.27 2.97
CA MET A 62 0.35 0.52 3.38
C MET A 62 0.35 0.80 4.88
N SER A 63 -0.17 1.96 5.27
CA SER A 63 -0.16 2.45 6.66
C SER A 63 -1.33 3.42 6.89
N ASN A 64 -1.48 3.91 8.11
CA ASN A 64 -2.40 5.01 8.41
C ASN A 64 -1.86 5.86 9.57
N PRO A 65 -0.96 6.82 9.29
CA PRO A 65 -0.36 7.67 10.32
C PRO A 65 -1.39 8.52 11.06
N ALA A 66 -2.50 8.91 10.40
CA ALA A 66 -3.60 9.65 11.03
C ALA A 66 -4.30 8.85 12.15
N LYS A 67 -4.12 7.52 12.17
CA LYS A 67 -4.59 6.60 13.21
C LYS A 67 -3.46 6.04 14.10
N GLY A 68 -2.26 6.60 14.00
CA GLY A 68 -1.07 6.11 14.72
C GLY A 68 -0.49 4.81 14.18
N ILE A 69 -0.94 4.34 13.01
CA ILE A 69 -0.42 3.14 12.34
C ILE A 69 0.73 3.56 11.43
N ASN A 70 1.90 3.79 12.03
CA ASN A 70 3.07 4.35 11.34
C ASN A 70 3.91 3.30 10.62
N ALA A 71 3.98 2.07 11.16
CA ALA A 71 4.77 0.99 10.56
C ALA A 71 4.04 0.42 9.32
N PRO A 72 4.60 0.57 8.10
CA PRO A 72 3.91 0.14 6.89
C PRO A 72 3.91 -1.39 6.76
N SER A 73 2.71 -1.95 6.67
CA SER A 73 2.49 -3.37 6.41
C SER A 73 2.54 -3.65 4.91
N LEU A 74 3.06 -4.81 4.53
CA LEU A 74 2.95 -5.31 3.16
C LEU A 74 1.56 -5.89 2.95
N ILE A 75 0.79 -5.32 2.04
CA ILE A 75 -0.55 -5.80 1.67
C ILE A 75 -0.50 -6.39 0.27
N MET A 76 -0.93 -7.63 0.12
CA MET A 76 -0.94 -8.32 -1.17
C MET A 76 -2.10 -7.83 -2.06
N PRO A 77 -1.94 -7.86 -3.41
CA PRO A 77 -2.89 -7.33 -4.38
C PRO A 77 -4.36 -7.72 -4.16
N GLU A 78 -4.61 -8.96 -3.73
CA GLU A 78 -5.92 -9.55 -3.46
C GLU A 78 -6.63 -8.99 -2.23
N SER A 79 -5.88 -8.35 -1.32
CA SER A 79 -6.39 -7.72 -0.11
C SER A 79 -6.54 -6.19 -0.26
N ILE A 80 -6.23 -5.64 -1.44
CA ILE A 80 -6.33 -4.20 -1.72
C ILE A 80 -7.60 -3.93 -2.52
N PHE A 81 -8.48 -3.14 -1.94
CA PHE A 81 -9.66 -2.59 -2.60
C PHE A 81 -9.24 -1.50 -3.57
N ARG A 82 -9.83 -1.53 -4.77
CA ARG A 82 -9.54 -0.61 -5.87
C ARG A 82 -10.85 -0.10 -6.46
N PRO A 83 -10.93 1.16 -6.91
CA PRO A 83 -12.09 1.64 -7.64
C PRO A 83 -12.28 0.79 -8.90
N VAL A 84 -13.49 0.28 -9.12
CA VAL A 84 -13.88 -0.29 -10.42
C VAL A 84 -14.08 0.89 -11.34
N LEU A 85 -13.19 1.07 -12.32
CA LEU A 85 -13.42 2.00 -13.42
C LEU A 85 -14.48 1.35 -14.32
N ILE A 86 -15.73 1.83 -14.20
CA ILE A 86 -16.87 1.45 -15.03
C ILE A 86 -16.95 2.35 -16.26
#